data_AF-A0A1I2KC84-F1
#
_entry.id   AF-A0A1I2KC84-F1
#
_cell.length_a   1.000
_cell.length_b   1.000
_cell.length_c   1.000
_cell.angle_alpha   90.00
_cell.angle_beta   90.00
_cell.angle_gamma   90.00
#
_symmetry.space_group_name_H-M   'P 1'
#
loop_
_entity.id
_entity.type
_entity.pdbx_description
1 polymer ?
#
loop_
_entity_poly.entity_id
_entity_poly.type
_entity_poly.pdbx_seq_one_letter_code
_entity_poly.pdbx_strand_id
1 'polypeptide(L)'
;MNKSFTTFSGSTNARALLFPMEKVFEAYVSKNLKKVLDDLNWDVSTQDRKYYLFDTPKKFALRPDIVINREDGSRVVLDTKWKILINKPSQNYGISQEDMYQMYAYAKKYKTPEIWLIYPCHEEMENSQDIRFECTEDEENIRVRIFFIDVANITDSLEALRKILVIRS
;
A
#
# COMPACT_ATOMS: atom_id res chain seq x y z
N MET A 1 -27.22 -0.79 14.61
CA MET A 1 -28.24 0.28 14.43
C MET A 1 -27.64 1.35 13.53
N ASN A 2 -28.07 1.39 12.26
CA ASN A 2 -27.74 2.47 11.32
C ASN A 2 -28.65 3.66 11.57
N LYS A 3 -28.11 4.87 11.70
CA LYS A 3 -28.88 6.12 11.65
C LYS A 3 -28.29 7.01 10.56
N SER A 4 -28.97 7.00 9.41
CA SER A 4 -28.80 7.95 8.33
C SER A 4 -29.48 9.27 8.71
N PHE A 5 -28.82 10.40 8.47
CA PHE A 5 -29.40 11.73 8.59
C PHE A 5 -29.95 12.16 7.23
N THR A 6 -31.27 12.27 7.08
CA THR A 6 -31.91 13.19 6.11
C THR A 6 -33.39 13.37 6.47
N THR A 7 -33.80 14.60 6.79
CA THR A 7 -35.20 15.02 6.89
C THR A 7 -35.56 15.77 5.62
N PHE A 8 -36.18 15.09 4.65
CA PHE A 8 -36.91 15.74 3.56
C PHE A 8 -38.07 14.82 3.14
N SER A 9 -39.31 15.29 3.28
CA SER A 9 -40.51 14.58 2.85
C SER A 9 -40.71 14.78 1.35
N GLY A 10 -40.30 13.77 0.58
CA GLY A 10 -40.56 13.63 -0.85
C GLY A 10 -40.26 12.18 -1.25
N SER A 11 -41.13 11.55 -2.04
CA SER A 11 -41.04 10.13 -2.43
C SER A 11 -39.94 9.85 -3.47
N THR A 12 -38.74 10.37 -3.27
CA THR A 12 -37.55 10.00 -4.02
C THR A 12 -36.82 8.87 -3.31
N ASN A 13 -37.11 7.63 -3.71
CA ASN A 13 -36.28 6.48 -3.36
C ASN A 13 -34.92 6.62 -4.04
N ALA A 14 -33.97 7.28 -3.37
CA ALA A 14 -32.59 7.34 -3.82
C ALA A 14 -31.95 5.95 -3.66
N ARG A 15 -31.63 5.29 -4.77
CA ARG A 15 -30.82 4.07 -4.75
C ARG A 15 -29.36 4.47 -4.51
N ALA A 16 -28.80 4.02 -3.39
CA ALA A 16 -27.38 4.18 -3.10
C ALA A 16 -26.60 2.97 -3.63
N LEU A 17 -25.45 3.23 -4.26
CA LEU A 17 -24.46 2.23 -4.61
C LEU A 17 -23.25 2.41 -3.67
N LEU A 18 -22.93 1.37 -2.90
CA LEU A 18 -21.80 1.39 -1.97
C LEU A 18 -20.63 0.65 -2.61
N PHE A 19 -19.48 1.33 -2.68
CA PHE A 19 -18.24 0.74 -3.18
C PHE A 19 -17.29 0.43 -2.03
N PRO A 20 -16.60 -0.72 -2.05
CA PRO A 20 -15.50 -1.00 -1.13
C PRO A 20 -14.31 -0.10 -1.49
N MET A 21 -14.14 1.01 -0.78
CA MET A 21 -13.16 2.04 -1.13
C MET A 21 -11.71 1.55 -1.07
N GLU A 22 -11.43 0.56 -0.22
CA GLU A 22 -10.14 -0.12 -0.16
C GLU A 22 -9.79 -0.74 -1.52
N LYS A 23 -10.75 -1.43 -2.15
CA LYS A 23 -10.56 -2.06 -3.46
C LYS A 23 -10.50 -1.06 -4.60
N VAL A 24 -11.23 0.06 -4.49
CA VAL A 24 -11.15 1.15 -5.46
C VAL A 24 -9.76 1.78 -5.41
N PHE A 25 -9.23 2.05 -4.21
CA PHE A 25 -7.91 2.64 -4.02
C PHE A 25 -6.80 1.71 -4.51
N GLU A 26 -6.81 0.44 -4.11
CA GLU A 26 -5.88 -0.61 -4.59
C GLU A 26 -5.81 -0.66 -6.11
N ALA A 27 -6.97 -0.73 -6.77
CA ALA A 27 -7.07 -0.80 -8.23
C ALA A 27 -6.57 0.50 -8.90
N TYR A 28 -6.89 1.65 -8.32
CA TYR A 28 -6.49 2.96 -8.85
C TYR A 28 -4.98 3.16 -8.78
N VAL A 29 -4.36 2.86 -7.63
CA VAL A 29 -2.92 2.94 -7.44
C VAL A 29 -2.20 1.95 -8.35
N SER A 30 -2.61 0.68 -8.33
CA SER A 30 -2.02 -0.38 -9.15
C SER A 30 -2.04 -0.06 -10.65
N LYS A 31 -3.18 0.45 -11.15
CA LYS A 31 -3.34 0.80 -12.56
C LYS A 31 -2.44 1.96 -12.97
N ASN A 32 -2.35 3.00 -12.17
CA ASN A 32 -1.53 4.16 -12.51
C ASN A 32 -0.04 3.88 -12.30
N LEU A 33 0.33 3.09 -11.29
CA LEU A 33 1.72 2.71 -11.06
C LEU A 33 2.26 1.88 -12.24
N LYS A 34 1.47 0.93 -12.76
CA LYS A 34 1.81 0.17 -13.96
C LYS A 34 2.09 1.06 -15.18
N LYS A 35 1.36 2.16 -15.33
CA LYS A 35 1.60 3.12 -16.43
C LYS A 35 2.88 3.90 -16.22
N VAL A 36 3.12 4.39 -15.00
CA VAL A 36 4.30 5.19 -14.68
C VAL A 36 5.60 4.38 -14.79
N LEU A 37 5.53 3.06 -14.62
CA LEU A 37 6.66 2.16 -14.74
C LEU A 37 6.73 1.42 -16.10
N ASP A 38 5.90 1.78 -17.08
CA ASP A 38 5.77 1.02 -18.33
C ASP A 38 7.02 1.07 -19.23
N ASP A 39 7.85 2.10 -19.04
CA ASP A 39 9.11 2.31 -19.74
C ASP A 39 10.29 1.58 -19.11
N LEU A 40 10.10 0.99 -17.93
CA LEU A 40 11.11 0.20 -17.23
C LEU A 40 10.95 -1.29 -17.56
N ASN A 41 12.08 -2.01 -17.66
CA ASN A 41 12.08 -3.47 -17.83
C ASN A 41 11.76 -4.21 -16.51
N TRP A 42 10.71 -3.78 -15.81
CA TRP A 42 10.28 -4.32 -14.52
C TRP A 42 8.94 -5.05 -14.65
N ASP A 43 8.80 -6.17 -13.97
CA ASP A 43 7.55 -6.93 -13.91
C ASP A 43 6.70 -6.48 -12.73
N VAL A 44 5.51 -5.91 -13.00
CA VAL A 44 4.58 -5.40 -11.99
C VAL A 44 3.34 -6.30 -11.89
N SER A 45 3.25 -7.09 -10.82
CA SER A 45 2.14 -8.00 -10.53
C SER A 45 1.21 -7.44 -9.46
N THR A 46 -0.11 -7.61 -9.60
CA THR A 46 -1.13 -7.05 -8.68
C THR A 46 -2.05 -8.09 -8.02
N GLN A 47 -1.77 -9.38 -8.26
CA GLN A 47 -2.58 -10.49 -7.75
C GLN A 47 -1.68 -11.67 -7.36
N ASP A 48 -0.48 -11.37 -6.87
CA ASP A 48 0.47 -12.40 -6.51
C ASP A 48 -0.04 -13.22 -5.31
N ARG A 49 -0.11 -14.53 -5.51
CA ARG A 49 -0.51 -15.54 -4.50
C ARG A 49 0.50 -16.67 -4.41
N LYS A 50 1.74 -16.40 -4.80
CA LYS A 50 2.81 -17.40 -4.91
C LYS A 50 3.17 -17.98 -3.55
N TYR A 51 3.15 -17.14 -2.51
CA TYR A 51 3.61 -17.50 -1.17
C TYR A 51 2.49 -17.62 -0.15
N TYR A 52 2.73 -18.47 0.85
CA TYR A 52 1.82 -18.78 1.94
C TYR A 52 2.58 -18.60 3.25
N LEU A 53 1.88 -18.24 4.33
CA LEU A 53 2.50 -18.08 5.64
C LEU A 53 3.06 -19.42 6.15
N PHE A 54 2.31 -20.50 5.94
CA PHE A 54 2.71 -21.85 6.32
C PHE A 54 2.72 -22.77 5.11
N ASP A 55 3.73 -23.65 5.06
CA ASP A 55 3.98 -24.54 3.93
C ASP A 55 3.35 -25.94 4.14
N THR A 56 3.24 -26.39 5.40
CA THR A 56 2.70 -27.71 5.75
C THR A 56 1.76 -27.65 6.96
N PRO A 57 0.44 -27.76 6.78
CA PRO A 57 -0.24 -27.69 5.48
C PRO A 57 -0.11 -26.28 4.86
N LYS A 58 -0.12 -26.22 3.53
CA LYS A 58 -0.05 -24.97 2.78
C LYS A 58 -1.30 -24.10 3.06
N LYS A 59 -1.17 -23.11 3.95
CA LYS A 59 -2.29 -22.33 4.49
C LYS A 59 -1.91 -20.87 4.67
N PHE A 60 -2.95 -20.02 4.69
CA PHE A 60 -2.84 -18.56 4.82
C PHE A 60 -2.02 -17.95 3.68
N ALA A 61 -2.62 -17.91 2.49
CA ALA A 61 -2.00 -17.30 1.31
C ALA A 61 -1.71 -15.81 1.56
N LEU A 62 -0.50 -15.38 1.25
CA LEU A 62 -0.13 -13.98 1.27
C LEU A 62 -0.61 -13.31 -0.02
N ARG A 63 -1.06 -12.07 0.08
CA ARG A 63 -1.71 -11.34 -1.00
C ARG A 63 -1.31 -9.86 -0.95
N PRO A 64 -0.04 -9.53 -1.21
CA PRO A 64 0.33 -8.13 -1.40
C PRO A 64 -0.46 -7.56 -2.58
N ASP A 65 -0.81 -6.28 -2.47
CA ASP A 65 -1.52 -5.60 -3.55
C ASP A 65 -0.65 -5.48 -4.79
N ILE A 66 0.65 -5.21 -4.64
CA ILE A 66 1.59 -5.04 -5.75
C ILE A 66 2.94 -5.70 -5.41
N VAL A 67 3.49 -6.43 -6.38
CA VAL A 67 4.87 -6.95 -6.35
C VAL A 67 5.58 -6.48 -7.60
N ILE A 68 6.75 -5.86 -7.45
CA ILE A 68 7.61 -5.42 -8.54
C ILE A 68 8.86 -6.31 -8.52
N ASN A 69 9.14 -6.99 -9.62
CA ASN A 69 10.44 -7.63 -9.84
C ASN A 69 11.25 -6.75 -10.79
N ARG A 70 12.40 -6.26 -10.34
CA ARG A 70 13.31 -5.43 -11.12
C ARG A 70 14.25 -6.29 -11.97
N GLU A 71 14.89 -5.67 -12.96
CA GLU A 71 15.82 -6.34 -13.89
C GLU A 71 17.07 -6.90 -13.19
N ASP A 72 17.55 -6.24 -12.14
CA ASP A 72 18.67 -6.68 -11.30
C ASP A 72 18.34 -7.91 -10.43
N GLY A 73 17.09 -8.39 -10.48
CA GLY A 73 16.58 -9.49 -9.67
C GLY A 73 16.09 -9.07 -8.28
N SER A 74 16.21 -7.79 -7.91
CA SER A 74 15.63 -7.29 -6.67
C SER A 74 14.10 -7.23 -6.76
N ARG A 75 13.45 -7.28 -5.60
CA ARG A 75 12.00 -7.29 -5.48
C ARG A 75 11.53 -6.19 -4.57
N VAL A 76 10.42 -5.56 -4.90
CA VAL A 76 9.71 -4.62 -4.04
C VAL A 76 8.30 -5.13 -3.82
N VAL A 77 7.79 -5.02 -2.60
CA VAL A 77 6.38 -5.31 -2.30
C VAL A 77 5.72 -4.02 -1.83
N LEU A 78 4.55 -3.72 -2.39
CA LEU A 78 3.75 -2.58 -2.01
C LEU A 78 2.34 -3.07 -1.61
N ASP A 79 1.80 -2.47 -0.55
CA ASP A 79 0.45 -2.75 -0.06
C ASP A 79 -0.26 -1.43 0.21
N THR A 80 -1.51 -1.31 -0.26
CA THR A 80 -2.29 -0.08 -0.19
C THR A 80 -3.25 -0.13 0.99
N LYS A 81 -3.42 1.00 1.67
CA LYS A 81 -4.32 1.13 2.81
C LYS A 81 -5.18 2.38 2.64
N TRP A 82 -6.50 2.18 2.62
CA TRP A 82 -7.47 3.29 2.65
C TRP A 82 -7.73 3.73 4.09
N LYS A 83 -6.75 4.40 4.70
CA LYS A 83 -6.82 4.93 6.07
C LYS A 83 -6.20 6.31 6.11
N ILE A 84 -6.71 7.17 6.99
CA ILE A 84 -6.10 8.46 7.29
C ILE A 84 -5.12 8.24 8.43
N LEU A 85 -3.84 8.57 8.20
CA LEU A 85 -2.82 8.54 9.25
C LEU A 85 -2.86 9.83 10.06
N ILE A 86 -2.15 9.88 11.17
CA ILE A 86 -2.00 11.09 11.99
C ILE A 86 -0.52 11.42 12.11
N ASN A 87 -0.18 12.71 12.17
CA ASN A 87 1.21 13.13 12.30
C ASN A 87 1.65 13.07 13.77
N LYS A 88 1.60 11.86 14.34
CA LYS A 88 1.90 11.59 15.74
C LYS A 88 2.79 10.35 15.88
N PRO A 89 4.12 10.53 15.87
CA PRO A 89 5.08 9.42 15.97
C PRO A 89 4.87 8.54 17.21
N SER A 90 4.49 9.15 18.35
CA SER A 90 4.23 8.43 19.61
C SER A 90 3.02 7.49 19.57
N GLN A 91 2.17 7.60 18.55
CA GLN A 91 1.05 6.70 18.30
C GLN A 91 1.25 5.89 17.00
N ASN A 92 2.50 5.69 16.58
CA ASN A 92 2.87 5.01 15.33
C ASN A 92 2.15 5.60 14.11
N TYR A 93 1.88 6.91 14.12
CA TYR A 93 1.14 7.61 13.06
C TYR A 93 -0.28 7.06 12.80
N GLY A 94 -0.85 6.27 13.72
CA GLY A 94 -2.12 5.57 13.51
C GLY A 94 -2.02 4.29 12.67
N ILE A 95 -0.81 3.84 12.33
CA ILE A 95 -0.58 2.56 11.64
C ILE A 95 -0.90 1.42 12.61
N SER A 96 -1.68 0.43 12.16
CA SER A 96 -2.05 -0.70 13.02
C SER A 96 -0.91 -1.71 13.13
N GLN A 97 -0.85 -2.39 14.27
CA GLN A 97 0.12 -3.47 14.48
C GLN A 97 -0.10 -4.63 13.49
N GLU A 98 -1.36 -4.89 13.10
CA GLU A 98 -1.71 -5.87 12.07
C GLU A 98 -1.10 -5.53 10.71
N ASP A 99 -1.17 -4.25 10.29
CA ASP A 99 -0.56 -3.79 9.04
C ASP A 99 0.96 -4.08 9.06
N MET A 100 1.64 -3.78 10.19
CA MET A 100 3.08 -4.02 10.32
C MET A 100 3.46 -5.51 10.37
N TYR A 101 2.68 -6.36 11.04
CA TYR A 101 2.91 -7.80 11.01
C TYR A 101 2.73 -8.38 9.61
N GLN A 102 1.75 -7.88 8.85
CA GLN A 102 1.57 -8.25 7.46
C GLN A 102 2.80 -7.89 6.61
N MET A 103 3.35 -6.68 6.80
CA MET A 103 4.56 -6.25 6.08
C MET A 103 5.78 -7.11 6.42
N TYR A 104 5.95 -7.49 7.69
CA TYR A 104 7.02 -8.40 8.09
C TYR A 104 6.88 -9.78 7.44
N ALA A 105 5.66 -10.34 7.43
CA ALA A 105 5.40 -11.62 6.77
C ALA A 105 5.66 -11.56 5.26
N TYR A 106 5.31 -10.44 4.62
CA TYR A 106 5.61 -10.21 3.20
C TYR A 106 7.10 -10.17 2.94
N ALA A 107 7.86 -9.36 3.69
CA ALA A 107 9.31 -9.27 3.55
C ALA A 107 9.99 -10.64 3.63
N LYS A 108 9.64 -11.45 4.63
CA LYS A 108 10.20 -12.78 4.83
C LYS A 108 9.85 -13.77 3.72
N LYS A 109 8.58 -13.87 3.34
CA LYS A 109 8.15 -14.87 2.35
C LYS A 109 8.52 -14.49 0.92
N TYR A 110 8.53 -13.20 0.60
CA TYR A 110 8.97 -12.69 -0.69
C TYR A 110 10.49 -12.47 -0.76
N LYS A 111 11.21 -12.63 0.35
CA LYS A 111 12.67 -12.43 0.49
C LYS A 111 13.11 -11.07 -0.05
N THR A 112 12.51 -10.01 0.48
CA THR A 112 12.85 -8.64 0.09
C THR A 112 13.04 -7.73 1.30
N PRO A 113 14.07 -6.87 1.28
CA PRO A 113 14.25 -5.80 2.27
C PRO A 113 13.31 -4.61 2.03
N GLU A 114 12.65 -4.50 0.87
CA GLU A 114 12.00 -3.27 0.42
C GLU A 114 10.49 -3.42 0.37
N ILE A 115 9.83 -2.92 1.44
CA ILE A 115 8.38 -2.93 1.59
C ILE A 115 7.85 -1.49 1.64
N TRP A 116 6.76 -1.24 0.93
CA TRP A 116 6.07 0.05 0.94
C TRP A 116 4.61 -0.10 1.35
N LEU A 117 4.17 0.71 2.31
CA LEU A 117 2.76 0.94 2.58
C LEU A 117 2.32 2.25 1.94
N ILE A 118 1.27 2.18 1.13
CA ILE A 118 0.74 3.30 0.38
C ILE A 118 -0.57 3.77 1.01
N TYR A 119 -0.61 5.03 1.42
CA TYR A 119 -1.81 5.66 2.00
C TYR A 119 -2.27 6.84 1.14
N PRO A 120 -3.56 7.18 1.14
CA PRO A 120 -4.00 8.46 0.61
C PRO A 120 -3.39 9.60 1.43
N CYS A 121 -2.95 10.65 0.76
CA CYS A 121 -2.49 11.88 1.39
C CYS A 121 -3.67 12.70 1.89
N HIS A 122 -3.48 13.40 3.01
CA HIS A 122 -4.36 14.44 3.51
C HIS A 122 -3.53 15.53 4.18
N GLU A 123 -4.15 16.68 4.43
CA GLU A 123 -3.51 17.93 4.87
C GLU A 123 -2.50 17.75 6.02
N GLU A 124 -2.77 16.88 7.00
CA GLU A 124 -1.91 16.67 8.16
C GLU A 124 -0.57 15.98 7.80
N MET A 125 -0.53 15.23 6.71
CA MET A 125 0.62 14.44 6.26
C MET A 125 1.36 15.05 5.07
N GLU A 126 0.85 16.12 4.46
CA GLU A 126 1.49 16.79 3.31
C GLU A 126 2.94 17.19 3.59
N ASN A 127 3.25 17.57 4.84
CA ASN A 127 4.58 17.97 5.28
C ASN A 127 5.26 16.92 6.19
N SER A 128 4.76 15.69 6.20
CA SER A 128 5.39 14.62 6.98
C SER A 128 6.79 14.29 6.42
N GLN A 129 7.73 14.02 7.33
CA GLN A 129 9.08 13.57 6.95
C GLN A 129 9.05 12.11 6.43
N ASP A 130 10.16 11.60 5.88
CA ASP A 130 10.31 10.18 5.46
C ASP A 130 9.99 9.25 6.64
N ILE A 131 8.78 8.66 6.66
CA ILE A 131 8.36 7.71 7.69
C ILE A 131 8.84 6.32 7.27
N ARG A 132 9.73 5.74 8.08
CA ARG A 132 10.25 4.40 7.85
C ARG A 132 10.51 3.65 9.15
N PHE A 133 10.41 2.33 9.05
CA PHE A 133 10.70 1.38 10.12
C PHE A 133 11.69 0.35 9.60
N GLU A 134 12.71 0.04 10.39
CA GLU A 134 13.82 -0.83 9.97
C GLU A 134 14.01 -1.94 11.01
N CYS A 135 14.18 -3.17 10.52
CA CYS A 135 14.58 -4.32 11.32
C CYS A 135 15.97 -4.75 10.86
N THR A 136 17.00 -4.30 11.57
CA THR A 136 18.42 -4.47 11.20
C THR A 136 19.07 -5.71 11.81
N GLU A 137 18.40 -6.36 12.77
CA GLU A 137 18.85 -7.63 13.35
C GLU A 137 18.45 -8.84 12.51
N ASP A 138 17.72 -8.58 11.43
CA ASP A 138 17.19 -9.57 10.51
C ASP A 138 18.15 -9.76 9.33
N GLU A 139 18.38 -11.00 8.89
CA GLU A 139 19.31 -11.28 7.77
C GLU A 139 18.94 -10.49 6.50
N GLU A 140 17.64 -10.27 6.29
CA GLU A 140 17.12 -9.53 5.16
C GLU A 140 17.12 -8.00 5.35
N ASN A 141 17.48 -7.45 6.50
CA ASN A 141 17.47 -6.00 6.77
C ASN A 141 16.17 -5.31 6.31
N ILE A 142 15.05 -5.75 6.85
CA ILE A 142 13.71 -5.36 6.39
C ILE A 142 13.48 -3.86 6.63
N ARG A 143 13.02 -3.15 5.59
CA ARG A 143 12.65 -1.73 5.63
C ARG A 143 11.22 -1.58 5.15
N VAL A 144 10.36 -1.09 6.05
CA VAL A 144 8.97 -0.71 5.73
C VAL A 144 8.93 0.81 5.62
N ARG A 145 8.56 1.32 4.45
CA ARG A 145 8.44 2.75 4.16
C ARG A 145 6.99 3.13 3.92
N ILE A 146 6.61 4.33 4.35
CA ILE A 146 5.28 4.87 4.10
C ILE A 146 5.38 5.86 2.94
N PHE A 147 4.46 5.75 1.99
CA PHE A 147 4.33 6.71 0.90
C PHE A 147 2.89 7.20 0.80
N PHE A 148 2.73 8.50 0.61
CA PHE A 148 1.42 9.13 0.50
C PHE A 148 1.12 9.47 -0.96
N ILE A 149 -0.12 9.19 -1.38
CA ILE A 149 -0.61 9.53 -2.71
C ILE A 149 -1.67 10.61 -2.58
N ASP A 150 -1.43 11.77 -3.19
CA ASP A 150 -2.51 12.69 -3.52
C ASP A 150 -3.40 12.02 -4.58
N VAL A 151 -4.62 11.65 -4.20
CA VAL A 151 -5.56 10.96 -5.09
C VAL A 151 -5.99 11.87 -6.25
N ALA A 152 -6.01 13.20 -6.04
CA ALA A 152 -6.33 14.19 -7.06
C ALA A 152 -5.18 14.36 -8.07
N ASN A 153 -3.92 14.31 -7.61
CA ASN A 153 -2.72 14.33 -8.44
C ASN A 153 -1.91 13.03 -8.33
N ILE A 154 -2.55 11.90 -8.65
CA ILE A 154 -1.93 10.59 -8.49
C ILE A 154 -0.70 10.42 -9.39
N THR A 155 -0.71 10.98 -10.60
CA THR A 155 0.40 10.86 -11.54
C THR A 155 1.67 11.45 -10.96
N ASP A 156 1.61 12.68 -10.42
CA ASP A 156 2.77 13.33 -9.81
C ASP A 156 3.27 12.58 -8.58
N SER A 157 2.34 12.10 -7.75
CA SER A 157 2.67 11.25 -6.59
C SER A 157 3.41 9.99 -7.01
N LEU A 158 2.93 9.29 -8.05
CA LEU A 158 3.54 8.05 -8.51
C LEU A 158 4.85 8.27 -9.27
N GLU A 159 5.01 9.39 -9.98
CA GLU A 159 6.30 9.79 -10.57
C GLU A 159 7.34 10.08 -9.47
N ALA A 160 6.93 10.69 -8.36
CA ALA A 160 7.79 10.85 -7.20
C ALA A 160 8.19 9.49 -6.59
N LEU A 161 7.23 8.57 -6.43
CA LEU A 161 7.52 7.20 -5.98
C LEU A 161 8.47 6.49 -6.94
N ARG A 162 8.24 6.58 -8.26
CA ARG A 162 9.11 6.00 -9.30
C ARG A 162 10.55 6.47 -9.15
N LYS A 163 10.78 7.77 -8.99
CA LYS A 163 12.14 8.32 -8.78
C LYS A 163 12.83 7.67 -7.58
N ILE A 164 12.11 7.49 -6.48
CA ILE A 164 12.65 6.86 -5.27
C ILE A 164 12.97 5.38 -5.51
N LEU A 165 12.09 4.65 -6.20
CA LEU A 165 12.29 3.23 -6.53
C LEU A 165 13.51 3.04 -7.45
N VAL A 166 13.70 3.92 -8.45
CA VAL A 166 14.81 3.83 -9.42
C VAL A 166 16.15 4.15 -8.77
N ILE A 167 16.24 5.16 -7.89
CA ILE A 167 17.51 5.50 -7.19
C ILE A 167 18.02 4.35 -6.31
N ARG A 168 17.11 3.48 -5.86
CA ARG A 168 17.41 2.37 -4.95
C ARG A 168 17.48 1.00 -5.65
N SER A 169 17.49 1.00 -6.98
CA SER A 169 17.76 -0.16 -7.83
C SER A 169 19.25 -0.44 -7.92
#